data_AF-A0A022QWG0-F1
#
_entry.id   AF-A0A022QWG0-F1
#
_cell.length_a   1.000
_cell.length_b   1.000
_cell.length_c   1.000
_cell.angle_alpha   90.00
_cell.angle_beta   90.00
_cell.angle_gamma   90.00
#
_symmetry.space_group_name_H-M   'P 1'
#
loop_
_entity.id
_entity.type
_entity.pdbx_description
1 polymer ?
#
loop_
_entity_poly.entity_id
_entity_poly.type
_entity_poly.pdbx_seq_one_letter_code
_entity_poly.pdbx_strand_id
1 'polypeptide(L)'
;MENKIKRCFKAGELAEARSFEKGYRGAWFRCRIKEITKRNRNLGYVSEYYDFPDEKVKWTKFFQVPPYNVAKAKEHRELMLRPAYPPISTEKQIPSVISEVTVVVNDTWKVGDLVDWWTTGCYWSGKITQLLGNDKAQ
;
A
#
# COMPACT_ATOMS: atom_id res chain seq x y z
N MET A 1 -18.35 7.04 6.80
CA MET A 1 -16.96 6.84 6.31
C MET A 1 -15.94 6.92 7.44
N GLU A 2 -15.93 7.97 8.27
CA GLU A 2 -14.98 8.12 9.40
C GLU A 2 -14.97 6.92 10.38
N ASN A 3 -16.15 6.42 10.79
CA ASN A 3 -16.26 5.25 11.67
C ASN A 3 -15.67 3.96 11.06
N LYS A 4 -15.66 3.85 9.72
CA LYS A 4 -15.04 2.71 9.03
C LYS A 4 -13.52 2.83 9.05
N ILE A 5 -12.97 4.02 8.80
CA ILE A 5 -11.53 4.29 8.88
C ILE A 5 -10.98 4.00 10.27
N LYS A 6 -11.66 4.49 11.32
CA LYS A 6 -11.25 4.24 12.71
C LYS A 6 -11.30 2.76 13.12
N ARG A 7 -12.04 1.92 12.40
CA ARG A 7 -12.04 0.46 12.59
C ARG A 7 -10.90 -0.23 11.85
N CYS A 8 -10.49 0.31 10.70
CA CYS A 8 -9.47 -0.29 9.84
C CYS A 8 -8.04 0.17 10.15
N PHE A 9 -7.87 1.33 10.80
CA PHE A 9 -6.55 1.90 11.07
C PHE A 9 -6.51 2.51 12.47
N LYS A 10 -5.40 2.27 13.17
CA LYS A 10 -5.09 2.83 14.49
C LYS A 10 -3.68 3.38 14.54
N ALA A 11 -3.45 4.33 15.44
CA ALA A 11 -2.10 4.78 15.75
C ALA A 11 -1.27 3.61 16.29
N GLY A 12 -0.01 3.51 15.86
CA GLY A 12 0.92 2.43 16.15
C GLY A 12 0.94 1.31 15.10
N GLU A 13 -0.13 1.15 14.31
CA GLU A 13 -0.23 0.05 13.33
C GLU A 13 0.67 0.26 12.11
N LEU A 14 1.13 -0.86 11.53
CA LEU A 14 1.79 -0.90 10.24
C LEU A 14 0.77 -0.70 9.12
N ALA A 15 1.16 0.08 8.13
CA ALA A 15 0.37 0.34 6.96
C ALA A 15 1.28 0.60 5.74
N GLU A 16 0.66 0.69 4.59
CA GLU A 16 1.33 1.13 3.37
C GLU A 16 0.62 2.37 2.83
N ALA A 17 1.39 3.43 2.60
CA ALA A 17 0.89 4.68 2.06
C ALA A 17 1.25 4.80 0.59
N ARG A 18 0.40 5.48 -0.18
CA ARG A 18 0.66 5.80 -1.58
C ARG A 18 0.84 7.31 -1.75
N SER A 19 1.44 7.70 -2.87
CA SER A 19 1.59 9.11 -3.23
C SER A 19 0.92 9.44 -4.56
N PHE A 20 0.46 10.67 -4.69
CA PHE A 20 0.01 11.25 -5.95
C PHE A 20 1.06 12.17 -6.60
N GLU A 21 2.22 12.31 -5.98
CA GLU A 21 3.33 13.04 -6.56
C GLU A 21 3.79 12.37 -7.87
N LYS A 22 4.23 13.19 -8.82
CA LYS A 22 4.68 12.71 -10.13
C LYS A 22 5.85 11.75 -9.94
N GLY A 23 5.77 10.60 -10.62
CA GLY A 23 6.76 9.53 -10.53
C GLY A 23 6.37 8.38 -9.61
N TYR A 24 5.41 8.55 -8.70
CA TYR A 24 5.03 7.54 -7.70
C TYR A 24 3.69 6.85 -7.98
N ARG A 25 3.21 6.90 -9.23
CA ARG A 25 1.98 6.21 -9.60
C ARG A 25 2.20 4.70 -9.45
N GLY A 26 1.38 4.07 -8.59
CA GLY A 26 1.47 2.64 -8.30
C GLY A 26 2.44 2.29 -7.17
N ALA A 27 3.08 3.28 -6.54
CA ALA A 27 3.98 3.03 -5.41
C ALA A 27 3.22 2.92 -4.08
N TRP A 28 3.63 1.96 -3.25
CA TRP A 28 3.18 1.73 -1.88
C TRP A 28 4.37 1.67 -0.92
N PHE A 29 4.44 2.63 -0.03
CA PHE A 29 5.53 2.87 0.93
C PHE A 29 5.15 2.30 2.29
N ARG A 30 6.02 1.47 2.87
CA ARG A 30 5.81 0.95 4.22
C ARG A 30 5.91 2.08 5.22
N CYS A 31 4.93 2.17 6.11
CA CYS A 31 4.88 3.22 7.12
C CYS A 31 4.23 2.75 8.42
N ARG A 32 4.48 3.49 9.50
CA ARG A 32 3.74 3.37 10.75
C ARG A 32 2.83 4.57 10.91
N ILE A 33 1.56 4.33 11.24
CA ILE A 33 0.63 5.40 11.56
C ILE A 33 0.99 5.94 12.94
N LYS A 34 1.43 7.19 13.01
CA LYS A 34 1.76 7.86 14.28
C LYS A 34 0.52 8.41 14.96
N GLU A 35 -0.35 9.04 14.17
CA GLU A 35 -1.52 9.72 14.69
C GLU A 35 -2.64 9.75 13.66
N ILE A 36 -3.89 9.72 14.11
CA ILE A 36 -5.08 9.93 13.27
C ILE A 36 -5.84 11.12 13.85
N THR A 37 -5.91 12.22 13.09
CA THR A 37 -6.49 13.48 13.57
C THR A 37 -7.36 14.15 12.52
N LYS A 38 -8.22 15.05 12.99
CA LYS A 38 -9.07 15.89 12.14
C LYS A 38 -8.48 17.30 12.06
N ARG A 39 -8.23 17.79 10.84
CA ARG A 39 -7.84 19.19 10.57
C ARG A 39 -8.79 19.80 9.56
N ASN A 40 -9.34 20.99 9.84
CA ASN A 40 -10.28 21.69 8.96
C ASN A 40 -11.41 20.79 8.42
N ARG A 41 -12.07 20.05 9.32
CA ARG A 41 -13.13 19.07 9.01
C ARG A 41 -12.70 17.83 8.19
N ASN A 42 -11.43 17.70 7.82
CA ASN A 42 -10.91 16.55 7.08
C ASN A 42 -10.22 15.57 8.05
N LEU A 43 -10.56 14.28 7.94
CA LEU A 43 -9.84 13.22 8.63
C LEU A 43 -8.54 12.91 7.88
N GLY A 44 -7.43 12.84 8.61
CA GLY A 44 -6.12 12.50 8.08
C GLY A 44 -5.28 11.76 9.11
N TYR A 45 -4.04 11.50 8.71
CA TYR A 45 -3.09 10.76 9.51
C TYR A 45 -1.70 11.37 9.38
N VAL A 46 -0.88 11.06 10.36
CA VAL A 46 0.56 11.32 10.37
C VAL A 46 1.24 9.96 10.30
N SER A 47 2.19 9.79 9.40
CA SER A 47 2.92 8.53 9.24
C SER A 47 4.42 8.77 9.16
N GLU A 48 5.18 7.77 9.59
CA GLU A 48 6.64 7.68 9.43
C GLU A 48 6.97 6.53 8.50
N TYR A 49 7.84 6.78 7.52
CA TYR A 49 8.27 5.78 6.55
C TYR A 49 9.43 4.96 7.09
N TYR A 50 9.36 3.64 6.94
CA TYR A 50 10.41 2.72 7.38
C TYR A 50 11.69 2.88 6.56
N ASP A 51 11.50 2.89 5.25
CA ASP A 51 12.58 2.87 4.26
C ASP A 51 13.12 4.28 3.92
N PHE A 52 12.51 5.32 4.51
CA PHE A 52 12.85 6.72 4.31
C PHE A 52 12.79 7.49 5.65
N PRO A 53 13.67 7.18 6.61
CA PRO A 53 13.61 7.74 7.97
C PRO A 53 13.84 9.27 8.00
N ASP A 54 14.54 9.81 7.00
CA ASP A 54 14.82 11.23 6.87
C ASP A 54 13.66 12.03 6.25
N GLU A 55 12.60 11.36 5.75
CA GLU A 55 11.45 12.04 5.16
C GLU A 55 10.69 12.80 6.25
N LYS A 56 10.39 14.08 5.96
CA LYS A 56 9.68 14.94 6.92
C LYS A 56 8.30 14.37 7.20
N VAL A 57 8.00 14.23 8.48
CA VAL A 57 6.68 13.79 8.96
C VAL A 57 5.62 14.82 8.53
N LYS A 58 4.68 14.38 7.69
CA LYS A 58 3.61 15.22 7.13
C LYS A 58 2.25 14.67 7.54
N TRP A 59 1.31 15.60 7.74
CA TRP A 59 -0.10 15.25 7.90
C TRP A 59 -0.75 15.09 6.54
N THR A 60 -1.37 13.94 6.30
CA THR A 60 -1.92 13.55 5.00
C THR A 60 -3.41 13.20 5.15
N LYS A 61 -4.25 13.67 4.23
CA LYS A 61 -5.67 13.29 4.21
C LYS A 61 -5.82 11.82 3.89
N PHE A 62 -6.73 11.12 4.57
CA PHE A 62 -7.06 9.72 4.25
C PHE A 62 -7.57 9.56 2.82
N PHE A 63 -8.37 10.52 2.34
CA PHE A 63 -8.92 10.51 0.99
C PHE A 63 -8.42 11.72 0.22
N GLN A 64 -7.91 11.48 -0.98
CA GLN A 64 -7.46 12.53 -1.89
C GLN A 64 -8.04 12.30 -3.28
N VAL A 65 -8.19 13.39 -4.04
CA VAL A 65 -8.60 13.33 -5.45
C VAL A 65 -7.35 13.09 -6.27
N PRO A 66 -7.30 12.05 -7.12
CA PRO A 66 -6.16 11.84 -8.00
C PRO A 66 -5.97 13.00 -8.98
N PRO A 67 -4.73 13.40 -9.28
CA PRO A 67 -4.45 14.53 -10.18
C PRO A 67 -4.92 14.27 -11.62
N TYR A 68 -5.13 13.01 -12.01
CA TYR A 68 -5.66 12.62 -13.32
C TYR A 68 -7.19 12.59 -13.41
N ASN A 69 -7.91 12.81 -12.30
CA ASN A 69 -9.39 12.71 -12.23
C ASN A 69 -10.05 13.94 -11.59
N VAL A 70 -9.44 15.13 -11.73
CA VAL A 70 -9.91 16.36 -11.06
C VAL A 70 -11.35 16.73 -11.44
N ALA A 71 -11.75 16.49 -12.70
CA ALA A 71 -13.11 16.76 -13.18
C ALA A 71 -14.21 16.00 -12.40
N LYS A 72 -13.86 14.86 -11.78
CA LYS A 72 -14.78 14.01 -10.98
C LYS A 72 -14.46 14.05 -9.49
N ALA A 73 -13.84 15.12 -8.99
CA ALA A 73 -13.41 15.26 -7.59
C ALA A 73 -14.50 15.02 -6.53
N LYS A 74 -15.78 15.26 -6.87
CA LYS A 74 -16.91 15.01 -5.96
C LYS A 74 -17.26 13.53 -5.85
N GLU A 75 -16.98 12.75 -6.89
CA GLU A 75 -17.38 11.34 -7.04
C GLU A 75 -16.21 10.38 -6.78
N HIS A 76 -14.99 10.78 -7.14
CA HIS A 76 -13.83 9.90 -7.11
C HIS A 76 -12.73 10.43 -6.18
N ARG A 77 -12.62 9.78 -5.02
CA ARG A 77 -11.51 9.97 -4.07
C ARG A 77 -10.92 8.62 -3.75
N GLU A 78 -9.62 8.56 -3.65
CA GLU A 78 -8.90 7.33 -3.36
C GLU A 78 -8.34 7.38 -1.95
N LEU A 79 -8.37 6.22 -1.28
CA LEU A 79 -7.80 6.04 0.05
C LEU A 79 -6.28 6.02 -0.08
N MET A 80 -5.60 6.80 0.75
CA MET A 80 -4.14 7.00 0.69
C MET A 80 -3.35 6.02 1.56
N LEU A 81 -4.04 5.14 2.28
CA LEU A 81 -3.47 4.08 3.11
C LEU A 81 -4.13 2.75 2.79
N ARG A 82 -3.36 1.67 2.85
CA ARG A 82 -3.86 0.30 2.96
C ARG A 82 -3.21 -0.37 4.18
N PRO A 83 -3.82 -1.42 4.76
CA PRO A 83 -3.13 -2.27 5.73
C PRO A 83 -1.81 -2.77 5.16
N ALA A 84 -0.85 -3.10 6.03
CA ALA A 84 0.39 -3.74 5.57
C ALA A 84 0.08 -5.01 4.76
N TYR A 85 0.86 -5.26 3.71
CA TYR A 85 0.66 -6.44 2.89
C TYR A 85 0.81 -7.71 3.77
N PRO A 86 -0.13 -8.66 3.68
CA PRO A 86 -0.07 -9.88 4.50
C PRO A 86 1.20 -10.69 4.17
N PRO A 87 1.71 -11.50 5.11
CA PRO A 87 2.80 -12.42 4.83
C PRO A 87 2.45 -13.34 3.64
N ILE A 88 3.45 -13.60 2.79
CA ILE A 88 3.32 -14.50 1.64
C ILE A 88 3.99 -15.83 1.99
N SER A 89 3.29 -16.94 1.76
CA SER A 89 3.82 -18.30 1.87
C SER A 89 3.63 -19.04 0.56
N THR A 90 4.55 -19.92 0.22
CA THR A 90 4.35 -20.87 -0.88
C THR A 90 3.43 -22.01 -0.42
N GLU A 91 2.72 -22.65 -1.36
CA GLU A 91 1.88 -23.82 -1.06
C GLU A 91 2.65 -24.94 -0.33
N LYS A 92 3.95 -25.08 -0.61
CA LYS A 92 4.83 -26.08 0.01
C LYS A 92 5.24 -25.75 1.43
N GLN A 93 5.07 -24.51 1.86
CA GLN A 93 5.52 -23.97 3.16
C GLN A 93 4.37 -23.58 4.08
N ILE A 94 3.12 -23.90 3.72
CA ILE A 94 1.96 -23.60 4.57
C ILE A 94 2.11 -24.36 5.89
N PRO A 95 2.16 -23.65 7.04
CA PRO A 95 2.15 -24.31 8.34
C PRO A 95 0.81 -25.03 8.57
N SER A 96 0.83 -26.14 9.31
CA SER A 96 -0.40 -26.87 9.67
C SER A 96 -1.39 -26.04 10.51
N VAL A 97 -0.93 -24.93 11.10
CA VAL A 97 -1.75 -23.96 11.84
C VAL A 97 -1.44 -22.56 11.32
N ILE A 98 -2.46 -21.90 10.77
CA ILE A 98 -2.37 -20.51 10.30
C ILE A 98 -2.98 -19.61 11.38
N SER A 99 -2.14 -18.90 12.14
CA SER A 99 -2.59 -17.98 13.21
C SER A 99 -2.93 -16.58 12.72
N GLU A 100 -2.44 -16.19 11.53
CA GLU A 100 -2.61 -14.87 10.93
C GLU A 100 -3.03 -14.98 9.46
N VAL A 101 -3.58 -13.92 8.88
CA VAL A 101 -3.98 -13.92 7.46
C VAL A 101 -2.71 -13.98 6.59
N THR A 102 -2.50 -15.11 5.92
CA THR A 102 -1.34 -15.36 5.03
C THR A 102 -1.83 -15.56 3.60
N VAL A 103 -1.17 -14.91 2.65
CA VAL A 103 -1.40 -15.13 1.21
C VAL A 103 -0.60 -16.36 0.80
N VAL A 104 -1.29 -17.36 0.28
CA VAL A 104 -0.66 -18.56 -0.28
C VAL A 104 -0.53 -18.38 -1.79
N VAL A 105 0.70 -18.44 -2.29
CA VAL A 105 0.99 -18.37 -3.73
C VAL A 105 1.39 -19.74 -4.27
N ASN A 106 0.86 -20.05 -5.45
CA ASN A 106 1.34 -21.14 -6.28
C ASN A 106 2.56 -20.62 -7.05
N ASP A 107 3.70 -21.30 -6.93
CA ASP A 107 5.08 -20.84 -7.18
C ASP A 107 5.41 -20.30 -8.59
N THR A 108 4.46 -20.21 -9.51
CA THR A 108 4.75 -19.86 -10.90
C THR A 108 4.00 -18.60 -11.36
N TRP A 109 4.73 -17.49 -11.40
CA TRP A 109 4.28 -16.26 -12.06
C TRP A 109 4.02 -16.49 -13.55
N LYS A 110 3.02 -15.80 -14.07
CA LYS A 110 2.61 -15.88 -15.48
C LYS A 110 2.56 -14.49 -16.10
N VAL A 111 2.80 -14.45 -17.41
CA VAL A 111 2.51 -13.25 -18.19
C VAL A 111 1.03 -12.92 -18.02
N GLY A 112 0.75 -11.69 -17.63
CA GLY A 112 -0.60 -11.24 -17.28
C GLY A 112 -0.81 -10.94 -15.81
N ASP A 113 -0.01 -11.54 -14.92
CA ASP A 113 -0.19 -11.40 -13.48
C ASP A 113 0.06 -9.95 -13.02
N LEU A 114 -0.78 -9.48 -12.10
CA LEU A 114 -0.58 -8.21 -11.41
C LEU A 114 0.23 -8.44 -10.15
N VAL A 115 1.32 -7.70 -9.99
CA VAL A 115 2.28 -7.91 -8.90
C VAL A 115 2.65 -6.59 -8.24
N ASP A 116 2.99 -6.66 -6.95
CA ASP A 116 3.64 -5.56 -6.22
C ASP A 116 5.13 -5.91 -6.08
N TRP A 117 5.98 -5.23 -6.85
CA TRP A 117 7.42 -5.48 -6.91
C TRP A 117 8.17 -4.59 -5.92
N TRP A 118 8.92 -5.19 -4.99
CA TRP A 118 9.75 -4.44 -4.05
C TRP A 118 11.04 -3.95 -4.71
N THR A 119 11.16 -2.65 -4.91
CA THR A 119 12.40 -2.02 -5.38
C THR A 119 12.47 -0.58 -4.90
N THR A 120 13.70 -0.04 -4.82
CA THR A 120 13.94 1.36 -4.43
C THR A 120 13.22 1.78 -3.14
N GLY A 121 13.12 0.87 -2.15
CA GLY A 121 12.52 1.14 -0.85
C GLY A 121 10.98 1.16 -0.80
N CYS A 122 10.28 0.74 -1.85
CA CYS A 122 8.82 0.62 -1.84
C CYS A 122 8.30 -0.49 -2.78
N TYR A 123 7.01 -0.80 -2.65
CA TYR A 123 6.33 -1.71 -3.58
C TYR A 123 5.80 -0.94 -4.78
N TRP A 124 6.03 -1.47 -5.99
CA TRP A 124 5.51 -0.93 -7.23
C TRP A 124 4.51 -1.89 -7.85
N SER A 125 3.27 -1.45 -8.00
CA SER A 125 2.23 -2.23 -8.68
C SER A 125 2.47 -2.23 -10.19
N GLY A 126 2.57 -3.43 -10.77
CA GLY A 126 2.83 -3.65 -12.19
C GLY A 126 2.10 -4.87 -12.74
N LYS A 127 2.30 -5.12 -14.03
CA LYS A 127 1.80 -6.30 -14.73
C LYS A 127 2.97 -6.99 -15.40
N ILE A 128 3.12 -8.29 -15.19
CA ILE A 128 4.13 -9.08 -15.89
C ILE A 128 3.78 -9.14 -17.37
N THR A 129 4.70 -8.67 -18.20
CA THR A 129 4.65 -8.68 -19.66
C THR A 129 5.51 -9.79 -20.25
N GLN A 130 6.59 -10.19 -19.57
CA GLN A 130 7.51 -11.21 -20.04
C GLN A 130 8.15 -11.99 -18.88
N LEU A 131 8.33 -13.30 -19.07
CA LEU A 131 9.17 -14.13 -18.20
C LEU A 131 10.56 -14.27 -18.83
N LEU A 132 11.60 -13.97 -18.06
CA LEU A 132 12.99 -13.91 -18.55
C LEU A 132 13.81 -15.16 -18.14
N GLY A 133 13.20 -16.10 -17.40
CA GLY A 133 13.89 -17.24 -16.79
C GLY A 133 14.65 -16.83 -15.51
N ASN A 134 15.21 -17.81 -14.80
CA ASN A 134 15.96 -17.61 -13.55
C ASN A 134 15.20 -16.76 -12.51
N ASP A 135 13.90 -17.02 -12.36
CA ASP A 135 12.99 -16.31 -11.44
C ASP A 135 12.92 -14.78 -11.68
N LYS A 136 13.15 -14.35 -12.93
CA LYS A 136 13.03 -12.96 -13.37
C LYS A 136 11.84 -12.75 -14.29
N ALA A 137 11.21 -11.59 -14.13
CA ALA A 137 10.08 -11.13 -14.93
C ALA A 137 10.24 -9.63 -15.25
N GLN A 138 9.56 -9.19 -16.32
CA GLN A 138 9.44 -7.80 -16.73
C GLN A 138 7.98 -7.44 -16.94
#